data_AF-A0A9E4AXZ8-F1
#
_entry.id   AF-A0A9E4AXZ8-F1
#
_cell.length_a   1.000
_cell.length_b   1.000
_cell.length_c   1.000
_cell.angle_alpha   90.00
_cell.angle_beta   90.00
_cell.angle_gamma   90.00
#
_symmetry.space_group_name_H-M   'P 1'
#
loop_
_entity.id
_entity.type
_entity.pdbx_description
1 polymer ?
#
loop_
_entity_poly.entity_id
_entity_poly.type
_entity_poly.pdbx_seq_one_letter_code
_entity_poly.pdbx_strand_id
1 'polypeptide(L)'
;IDHVKAIADRVTVLRRGEVVATRETKELNETDLAELMVGRPFEIGAPDRPKKNDVSKNKCALEVRNLTVAPIACPAGLTEASFKVRSGEILGVAGISSNGQDELVAALTGTTQFDGDIHLPQTQDHRIGFIPG
;
A
#
# COMPACT_ATOMS: atom_id res chain seq x y z
N ILE A 1 2.33 10.73 -13.18
CA ILE A 1 2.72 12.06 -13.73
C ILE A 1 2.60 12.03 -15.25
N ASP A 2 2.97 10.91 -15.89
CA ASP A 2 2.82 10.65 -17.33
C ASP A 2 1.46 11.00 -17.92
N HIS A 3 0.36 10.65 -17.23
CA HIS A 3 -0.98 10.91 -17.74
C HIS A 3 -1.33 12.41 -17.81
N VAL A 4 -0.76 13.24 -16.92
CA VAL A 4 -1.06 14.69 -16.89
C VAL A 4 -0.43 15.36 -18.11
N LYS A 5 0.77 14.95 -18.51
CA LYS A 5 1.46 15.51 -19.67
C LYS A 5 0.91 15.04 -21.01
N ALA A 6 0.41 13.81 -21.06
CA ALA A 6 -0.12 13.22 -22.29
C ALA A 6 -1.49 13.80 -22.70
N ILE A 7 -2.22 14.42 -21.77
CA ILE A 7 -3.64 14.80 -21.97
C ILE A 7 -3.87 16.31 -21.85
N ALA A 8 -3.06 17.04 -21.08
CA ALA A 8 -3.31 18.46 -20.81
C ALA A 8 -2.39 19.38 -21.61
N ASP A 9 -2.92 20.49 -22.14
CA ASP A 9 -2.13 21.57 -22.76
C ASP A 9 -1.57 22.56 -21.72
N ARG A 10 -2.26 22.71 -20.58
CA ARG A 10 -1.92 23.67 -19.52
C ARG A 10 -2.12 23.04 -18.15
N VAL A 11 -1.14 23.21 -17.26
CA VAL A 11 -1.15 22.66 -15.90
C VAL A 11 -1.13 23.80 -14.89
N THR A 12 -2.02 23.74 -13.90
CA THR A 12 -2.02 24.61 -12.71
C THR A 12 -1.74 23.76 -11.49
N VAL A 13 -0.70 24.10 -10.74
CA VAL A 13 -0.30 23.37 -9.52
C VAL A 13 -0.79 24.15 -8.30
N LEU A 14 -1.57 23.47 -7.48
CA LEU A 14 -2.07 23.95 -6.20
C LEU A 14 -1.29 23.27 -5.07
N ARG A 15 -0.79 24.04 -4.12
CA ARG A 15 -0.09 23.54 -2.95
C ARG A 15 -0.50 24.32 -1.72
N ARG A 16 -0.95 23.63 -0.67
CA ARG A 16 -1.44 24.23 0.58
C ARG A 16 -2.56 25.27 0.36
N GLY A 17 -3.42 25.04 -0.63
CA GLY A 17 -4.54 25.93 -0.94
C GLY A 17 -4.17 27.15 -1.79
N GLU A 18 -2.91 27.29 -2.20
CA GLU A 18 -2.44 28.40 -3.04
C GLU A 18 -1.98 27.90 -4.41
N VAL A 19 -2.16 28.73 -5.44
CA VAL A 19 -1.63 28.45 -6.77
C VAL A 19 -0.14 28.76 -6.78
N VAL A 20 0.69 27.73 -6.93
CA VAL A 20 2.15 27.87 -6.95
C VAL A 20 2.71 28.01 -8.36
N ALA A 21 2.02 27.50 -9.38
CA ALA A 21 2.42 27.67 -10.78
C ALA A 21 1.27 27.42 -11.74
N THR A 22 1.29 28.13 -12.87
CA THR A 22 0.47 27.86 -14.05
C THR A 22 1.37 27.90 -15.28
N ARG A 23 1.50 26.81 -16.01
CA ARG A 23 2.43 26.68 -17.16
C ARG A 23 1.83 25.85 -18.28
N GLU A 24 2.35 26.01 -19.49
CA GLU A 24 2.06 25.09 -20.58
C GLU A 24 2.76 23.76 -20.33
N THR A 25 2.09 22.65 -20.64
CA THR A 25 2.64 21.31 -20.43
C THR A 25 3.93 21.08 -21.21
N LYS A 26 4.08 21.73 -22.36
CA LYS A 26 5.27 21.66 -23.23
C LYS A 26 6.52 22.26 -22.58
N GLU A 27 6.34 23.15 -21.61
CA GLU A 27 7.43 23.85 -20.92
C GLU A 27 7.91 23.10 -19.66
N LEU A 28 7.23 22.02 -19.27
CA LEU A 28 7.51 21.30 -18.02
C LEU A 28 8.12 19.93 -18.30
N ASN A 29 9.25 19.61 -17.64
CA ASN A 29 9.71 18.23 -17.53
C ASN A 29 9.03 17.52 -16.32
N GLU A 30 9.21 16.20 -16.17
CA GLU A 30 8.52 15.44 -15.10
C GLU A 30 9.03 15.83 -13.72
N THR A 31 10.32 16.09 -13.62
CA THR A 31 11.01 16.59 -12.43
C THR A 31 10.42 17.93 -12.02
N ASP A 32 10.32 18.90 -12.93
CA ASP A 32 9.80 20.24 -12.65
C ASP A 32 8.38 20.18 -12.09
N LEU A 33 7.52 19.34 -12.70
CA LEU A 33 6.15 19.17 -12.24
C LEU A 33 6.10 18.51 -10.85
N ALA A 34 6.92 17.48 -10.62
CA ALA A 34 7.02 16.82 -9.32
C ALA A 34 7.53 17.79 -8.23
N GLU A 35 8.51 18.62 -8.54
CA GLU A 35 9.03 19.64 -7.62
C GLU A 35 7.99 20.71 -7.30
N LEU A 36 7.21 21.16 -8.29
CA LEU A 36 6.10 22.07 -8.06
C LEU A 36 5.04 21.45 -7.12
N MET A 37 4.75 20.16 -7.28
CA MET A 37 3.77 19.44 -6.45
C MET A 37 4.27 19.20 -5.01
N VAL A 38 5.51 18.76 -4.84
CA VAL A 38 6.06 18.34 -3.53
C VAL A 38 6.72 19.51 -2.78
N GLY A 39 7.18 20.54 -3.51
CA GLY A 39 7.74 21.77 -2.95
C GLY A 39 9.17 21.70 -2.44
N ARG A 40 9.93 20.70 -2.88
CA ARG A 40 11.36 20.53 -2.60
C ARG A 40 12.05 19.93 -3.84
N PRO A 41 13.36 20.11 -4.00
CA PRO A 41 14.11 19.48 -5.08
C PRO A 41 13.83 17.98 -5.10
N PHE A 42 13.53 17.45 -6.28
CA PHE A 42 13.14 16.06 -6.47
C PHE A 42 14.19 15.38 -7.34
N GLU A 43 15.11 14.67 -6.72
CA GLU A 43 15.99 13.79 -7.48
C GLU A 43 15.18 12.57 -7.94
N ILE A 44 15.13 12.33 -9.25
CA ILE A 44 14.64 11.06 -9.82
C ILE A 44 15.72 10.01 -9.53
N GLY A 45 15.71 9.54 -8.29
CA GLY A 45 16.61 8.55 -7.74
C GLY A 45 15.96 8.05 -6.46
N ALA A 46 15.97 6.74 -6.23
CA ALA A 46 15.39 6.18 -5.02
C ALA A 46 15.98 6.94 -3.82
N PRO A 47 15.15 7.55 -2.95
CA PRO A 47 15.66 8.23 -1.76
C PRO A 47 16.57 7.25 -1.03
N ASP A 48 17.65 7.77 -0.43
CA ASP A 48 18.65 7.00 0.31
C ASP A 48 17.92 6.09 1.30
N ARG A 49 17.66 4.85 0.85
CA ARG A 49 16.66 4.01 1.49
C ARG A 49 17.38 3.51 2.73
N PRO A 50 16.83 3.74 3.94
CA PRO A 50 17.47 3.22 5.14
C PRO A 50 17.79 1.74 4.90
N LYS A 51 19.02 1.34 5.25
CA LYS A 51 19.49 -0.05 5.04
C LYS A 51 18.38 -1.00 5.45
N LYS A 52 17.96 -1.88 4.52
CA LYS A 52 16.93 -2.88 4.81
C LYS A 52 17.39 -3.66 6.04
N ASN A 53 16.66 -3.54 7.14
CA ASN A 53 16.87 -4.41 8.28
C ASN A 53 16.55 -5.84 7.83
N ASP A 54 17.53 -6.75 7.92
CA ASP A 54 17.29 -8.17 7.66
C ASP A 54 16.46 -8.73 8.81
N VAL A 55 15.17 -8.96 8.55
CA VAL A 55 14.20 -9.49 9.51
C VAL A 55 13.97 -10.99 9.33
N SER A 56 14.75 -11.69 8.49
CA SER A 56 14.57 -13.12 8.18
C SER A 56 14.70 -14.03 9.41
N LYS A 57 15.49 -13.61 10.41
CA LYS A 57 15.72 -14.33 11.67
C LYS A 57 14.78 -13.91 12.80
N ASN A 58 13.91 -12.93 12.56
CA ASN A 58 12.99 -12.46 13.60
C ASN A 58 11.90 -13.50 13.88
N LYS A 59 11.34 -13.42 15.09
CA LYS A 59 10.22 -14.28 15.49
C LYS A 59 9.03 -14.07 14.55
N CYS A 60 8.31 -15.14 14.26
CA CYS A 60 7.02 -15.06 13.58
C CYS A 60 6.08 -14.19 14.41
N ALA A 61 5.47 -13.18 13.80
CA ALA A 61 4.52 -12.27 14.43
C ALA A 61 3.06 -12.57 13.99
N LEU A 62 2.88 -13.10 12.79
CA LEU A 62 1.60 -13.56 12.28
C LEU A 62 1.83 -14.80 11.40
N GLU A 63 1.06 -15.86 11.62
CA GLU A 63 1.04 -17.03 10.75
C GLU A 63 -0.40 -17.30 10.31
N VAL A 64 -0.61 -17.35 9.00
CA VAL A 64 -1.89 -17.65 8.36
C VAL A 64 -1.74 -18.96 7.59
N ARG A 65 -2.68 -19.89 7.79
CA ARG A 65 -2.69 -21.21 7.13
C ARG A 65 -4.06 -21.52 6.56
N ASN A 66 -4.07 -21.86 5.27
CA ASN A 66 -5.23 -22.31 4.51
C ASN A 66 -6.47 -21.41 4.69
N LEU A 67 -6.26 -20.09 4.79
CA LEU A 67 -7.31 -19.14 5.08
C LEU A 67 -8.27 -19.02 3.90
N THR A 68 -9.53 -19.34 4.14
CA THR A 68 -10.62 -19.23 3.16
C THR A 68 -11.73 -18.36 3.75
N VAL A 69 -12.22 -17.41 2.96
CA VAL A 69 -13.23 -16.44 3.38
C VAL A 69 -14.27 -16.34 2.27
N ALA A 70 -15.54 -16.43 2.67
CA ALA A 70 -16.64 -16.26 1.73
C ALA A 70 -16.61 -14.86 1.08
N PRO A 71 -17.12 -14.72 -0.17
CA PRO A 71 -17.34 -13.45 -0.83
C PRO A 71 -17.96 -12.36 0.07
N ILE A 72 -17.28 -11.21 0.21
CA ILE A 72 -17.86 -10.00 0.83
C ILE A 72 -18.14 -8.96 -0.24
N ALA A 73 -17.08 -8.55 -0.95
CA ALA A 73 -17.14 -7.57 -2.03
C ALA A 73 -16.72 -8.18 -3.38
N CYS A 74 -15.96 -9.29 -3.34
CA CYS A 74 -15.53 -10.03 -4.52
C CYS A 74 -16.39 -11.28 -4.76
N PRO A 75 -16.81 -11.60 -6.00
CA PRO A 75 -17.52 -12.83 -6.33
C PRO A 75 -16.79 -14.13 -5.95
N ALA A 76 -15.44 -14.11 -5.92
CA ALA A 76 -14.61 -15.28 -5.67
C ALA A 76 -14.22 -15.47 -4.20
N GLY A 77 -14.35 -14.44 -3.35
CA GLY A 77 -13.87 -14.47 -1.97
C GLY A 77 -12.34 -14.61 -1.88
N LEU A 78 -11.87 -15.20 -0.78
CA LEU A 78 -10.46 -15.58 -0.58
C LEU A 78 -10.38 -17.09 -0.42
N THR A 79 -9.44 -17.76 -1.10
CA THR A 79 -9.30 -19.22 -1.07
C THR A 79 -7.88 -19.64 -0.71
N GLU A 80 -7.74 -20.46 0.33
CA GLU A 80 -6.52 -21.16 0.75
C GLU A 80 -5.25 -20.28 0.88
N ALA A 81 -5.39 -19.05 1.38
CA ALA A 81 -4.23 -18.18 1.60
C ALA A 81 -3.35 -18.66 2.75
N SER A 82 -2.03 -18.77 2.52
CA SER A 82 -1.05 -19.18 3.53
C SER A 82 0.21 -18.32 3.46
N PHE A 83 0.56 -17.67 4.57
CA PHE A 83 1.77 -16.85 4.67
C PHE A 83 2.21 -16.64 6.12
N LYS A 84 3.44 -16.15 6.30
CA LYS A 84 3.98 -15.78 7.61
C LYS A 84 4.58 -14.39 7.53
N VAL A 85 4.35 -13.58 8.56
CA VAL A 85 4.95 -12.26 8.73
C VAL A 85 5.82 -12.30 9.98
N ARG A 86 7.08 -11.90 9.85
CA ARG A 86 8.02 -11.81 10.97
C ARG A 86 7.97 -10.43 11.62
N SER A 87 8.40 -10.35 12.88
CA SER A 87 8.50 -9.08 13.59
C SER A 87 9.36 -8.08 12.81
N GLY A 88 8.85 -6.87 12.57
CA GLY A 88 9.52 -5.83 11.78
C GLY A 88 9.42 -5.98 10.27
N GLU A 89 8.75 -7.02 9.76
CA GLU A 89 8.42 -7.19 8.35
C GLU A 89 7.16 -6.40 8.00
N ILE A 90 7.15 -5.78 6.82
CA ILE A 90 5.97 -5.13 6.24
C ILE A 90 5.47 -6.00 5.10
N LEU A 91 4.29 -6.60 5.27
CA LEU A 91 3.61 -7.34 4.21
C LEU A 91 2.72 -6.38 3.42
N GLY A 92 3.08 -6.17 2.14
CA GLY A 92 2.19 -5.51 1.18
C GLY A 92 1.39 -6.56 0.42
N VAL A 93 0.07 -6.51 0.51
CA VAL A 93 -0.84 -7.31 -0.32
C VAL A 93 -1.24 -6.43 -1.50
N ALA A 94 -0.85 -6.83 -2.71
CA ALA A 94 -1.12 -6.09 -3.93
C ALA A 94 -1.87 -6.95 -4.94
N GLY A 95 -2.76 -6.33 -5.71
CA GLY A 95 -3.55 -6.99 -6.74
C GLY A 95 -4.59 -6.02 -7.30
N ILE A 96 -5.26 -6.43 -8.38
CA ILE A 96 -6.44 -5.70 -8.86
C ILE A 96 -7.59 -5.83 -7.85
N SER A 97 -8.52 -4.87 -7.88
CA SER A 97 -9.75 -4.93 -7.11
C SER A 97 -10.48 -6.26 -7.37
N SER A 98 -11.09 -6.81 -6.31
CA SER A 98 -11.76 -8.11 -6.31
C SER A 98 -10.84 -9.34 -6.33
N ASN A 99 -9.67 -9.27 -5.71
CA ASN A 99 -8.78 -10.44 -5.51
C ASN A 99 -8.73 -10.94 -4.06
N GLY A 100 -9.77 -10.67 -3.25
CA GLY A 100 -9.82 -11.19 -1.87
C GLY A 100 -9.10 -10.31 -0.83
N GLN A 101 -8.67 -9.10 -1.19
CA GLN A 101 -7.92 -8.20 -0.29
C GLN A 101 -8.80 -7.72 0.87
N ASP A 102 -10.05 -7.35 0.59
CA ASP A 102 -11.01 -6.94 1.60
C ASP A 102 -11.38 -8.12 2.51
N GLU A 103 -11.57 -9.30 1.93
CA GLU A 103 -11.82 -10.55 2.65
C GLU A 103 -10.64 -10.92 3.58
N LEU A 104 -9.40 -10.78 3.11
CA LEU A 104 -8.21 -10.99 3.92
C LEU A 104 -8.14 -10.01 5.10
N VAL A 105 -8.37 -8.72 4.84
CA VAL A 105 -8.38 -7.70 5.89
C VAL A 105 -9.50 -7.96 6.89
N ALA A 106 -10.69 -8.32 6.42
CA ALA A 106 -11.82 -8.63 7.27
C ALA A 106 -11.53 -9.83 8.19
N ALA A 107 -10.91 -10.89 7.67
CA ALA A 107 -10.52 -12.05 8.46
C ALA A 107 -9.43 -11.72 9.49
N LEU A 108 -8.38 -10.99 9.09
CA LEU A 108 -7.29 -10.59 9.99
C LEU A 108 -7.75 -9.66 11.11
N THR A 109 -8.74 -8.80 10.85
CA THR A 109 -9.32 -7.89 11.84
C THR A 109 -10.40 -8.54 12.70
N GLY A 110 -10.77 -9.80 12.43
CA GLY A 110 -11.81 -10.53 13.16
C GLY A 110 -13.22 -10.02 12.89
N THR A 111 -13.46 -9.36 11.75
CA THR A 111 -14.75 -8.78 11.39
C THR A 111 -15.63 -9.71 10.53
N THR A 112 -15.08 -10.84 10.08
CA THR A 112 -15.81 -11.88 9.34
C THR A 112 -15.43 -13.28 9.83
N GLN A 113 -16.27 -14.26 9.50
CA GLN A 113 -15.95 -15.68 9.70
C GLN A 113 -15.05 -16.19 8.57
N PHE A 114 -14.21 -17.16 8.91
CA PHE A 114 -13.25 -17.77 7.98
C PHE A 114 -13.01 -19.23 8.33
N ASP A 115 -12.55 -19.99 7.34
CA ASP A 115 -11.99 -21.33 7.52
C ASP A 115 -10.46 -21.27 7.48
N GLY A 116 -9.79 -22.15 8.24
CA GLY A 116 -8.33 -22.18 8.38
C GLY A 116 -7.85 -21.65 9.73
N ASP A 117 -6.56 -21.32 9.81
CA ASP A 117 -5.91 -20.90 11.06
C ASP A 117 -5.21 -19.54 10.92
N ILE A 118 -5.50 -18.64 11.85
CA ILE A 118 -4.76 -17.38 12.06
C ILE A 118 -4.12 -17.42 13.45
N HIS A 119 -2.79 -17.47 13.49
CA HIS A 119 -2.03 -17.51 14.73
C HIS A 119 -1.27 -16.20 14.97
N LEU A 120 -1.62 -15.53 16.08
CA LEU A 120 -0.90 -14.39 16.65
C LEU A 120 -0.22 -14.85 17.95
N PRO A 121 1.13 -14.91 18.02
CA PRO A 121 1.83 -15.30 19.24
C PRO A 121 1.54 -14.30 20.38
N GLN A 122 1.26 -14.79 21.59
CA GLN A 122 0.80 -14.00 22.74
C GLN A 122 1.88 -13.12 23.42
N THR A 123 2.56 -12.24 22.67
CA THR A 123 3.48 -11.25 23.25
C THR A 123 3.02 -9.83 22.94
N GLN A 124 2.36 -9.20 23.93
CA GLN A 124 1.99 -7.77 24.11
C GLN A 124 1.38 -7.01 22.91
N ASP A 125 0.17 -6.48 23.10
CA ASP A 125 -0.48 -5.39 22.32
C ASP A 125 -0.25 -5.41 20.80
N HIS A 126 -0.83 -6.42 20.12
CA HIS A 126 -0.87 -6.42 18.65
C HIS A 126 -1.91 -5.40 18.17
N ARG A 127 -1.45 -4.36 17.47
CA ARG A 127 -2.33 -3.40 16.77
C ARG A 127 -2.34 -3.72 15.28
N ILE A 128 -3.46 -4.24 14.80
CA ILE A 128 -3.70 -4.41 13.37
C ILE A 128 -4.25 -3.08 12.84
N GLY A 129 -3.49 -2.43 11.97
CA GLY A 129 -3.90 -1.22 11.28
C GLY A 129 -4.24 -1.52 9.82
N PHE A 130 -5.37 -0.99 9.35
CA PHE A 130 -5.77 -1.03 7.94
C PHE A 130 -5.67 0.37 7.34
N ILE A 131 -4.98 0.50 6.21
CA ILE A 131 -4.91 1.73 5.42
C ILE A 131 -5.66 1.46 4.12
N PRO A 132 -6.88 1.99 3.93
CA PRO A 132 -7.59 1.86 2.66
C PRO A 132 -6.81 2.55 1.53
N GLY A 133 -6.80 1.92 0.36
CA GLY A 133 -6.23 2.47 -0.87
C GLY A 133 -7.15 3.47 -1.56
#